data_AF-A0A8H5AWT0-F1
#
_entry.id   AF-A0A8H5AWT0-F1
#
_cell.length_a   1.000
_cell.length_b   1.000
_cell.length_c   1.000
_cell.angle_alpha   90.00
_cell.angle_beta   90.00
_cell.angle_gamma   90.00
#
_symmetry.space_group_name_H-M   'P 1'
#
loop_
_entity.id
_entity.type
_entity.pdbx_description
1 polymer ?
#
loop_
_entity_poly.entity_id
_entity_poly.type
_entity_poly.pdbx_seq_one_letter_code
_entity_poly.pdbx_strand_id
1 'polypeptide(L)'
;MLRSRVNHSITSLGRGARAMSSAIPALPLQPPSVDEETAQFVERTKEMEDFFAQPRFAGVKRPYSAESVASKQGSLPVTPLPSSLLADKLFALLKKNADEGTPVHTMGAIDPVQMTQMARNQEVVYVSGWAASSVLTTGNNEVGPDLGDYPYTTVPNQVHRIFRAQQLHDKKHYDERMSATPEQRAKMPFIDYLRPIIADADTGHGGLSAVMKLVKLFAESGTSAIHLEDQLHGGKKCGHLGGKVLVPTSTHISRLIASRFQLDIMKSTMLLIARTDSESGKLLSSNIDAADHEFIVGTTTKSNNGSLAEVLSEAEARGATGAEIDGLEKKWMANHEMCTFNQAVEHAINESNVSDKAGALKTYFDAVEGKSNSVAREVATDILGAPVFWDWDAPRTREGYYHYTGGVEAAIKRTKAFAPYADLLWLETKEPDVAQARYFSGKIREEHPGKWFVYNLSPSFNWSKHGFSDADLKNFVWDLAKERFVLQLISLAGLHSGAVTTAELSAAFKEDGMLAYVNLIQRKEKEIGCDVLTHQKWSGANYIDKILSTVSSGSSSTSSVGKDSTEHSF
;
A
#
# COMPACT_ATOMS: atom_id res chain seq x y z
N MET A 1 26.08 37.42 -45.80
CA MET A 1 25.33 36.26 -46.35
C MET A 1 26.30 35.09 -46.34
N LEU A 2 26.06 33.90 -45.79
CA LEU A 2 24.95 33.25 -45.11
C LEU A 2 25.58 32.14 -44.25
N ARG A 3 25.11 31.95 -43.01
CA ARG A 3 25.46 30.83 -42.14
C ARG A 3 24.77 29.55 -42.65
N SER A 4 25.46 28.42 -42.72
CA SER A 4 24.81 27.09 -42.80
C SER A 4 24.87 26.41 -41.43
N ARG A 5 23.74 26.38 -40.72
CA ARG A 5 23.49 25.46 -39.61
C ARG A 5 22.46 24.45 -40.07
N VAL A 6 22.84 23.18 -39.98
CA VAL A 6 22.00 22.01 -40.16
C VAL A 6 21.03 21.95 -38.97
N ASN A 7 19.72 21.96 -39.28
CA ASN A 7 18.66 21.68 -38.32
C ASN A 7 18.61 20.17 -38.06
N HIS A 8 18.72 19.77 -36.80
CA HIS A 8 18.14 18.53 -36.31
C HIS A 8 16.97 18.88 -35.38
N SER A 9 15.80 18.45 -35.83
CA SER A 9 14.52 18.57 -35.16
C SER A 9 14.51 17.72 -33.89
N ILE A 10 14.58 18.36 -32.72
CA ILE A 10 14.14 17.76 -31.46
C ILE A 10 12.67 18.15 -31.29
N THR A 11 11.80 17.16 -31.46
CA THR A 11 10.38 17.21 -31.18
C THR A 11 10.12 17.69 -29.75
N SER A 12 9.27 18.70 -29.63
CA SER A 12 8.81 19.31 -28.40
C SER A 12 8.00 18.30 -27.56
N LEU A 13 8.58 17.79 -26.48
CA LEU A 13 7.81 17.29 -25.34
C LEU A 13 7.37 18.49 -24.50
N GLY A 14 6.06 18.56 -24.28
CA GLY A 14 5.35 19.71 -23.75
C GLY A 14 5.90 20.24 -22.43
N ARG A 15 5.99 21.57 -22.37
CA ARG A 15 6.16 22.34 -21.15
C ARG A 15 4.94 22.10 -20.23
N GLY A 16 5.02 21.06 -19.41
CA GLY A 16 4.16 20.84 -18.24
C GLY A 16 4.92 21.06 -16.92
N ALA A 17 6.12 21.64 -16.97
CA ALA A 17 6.91 21.94 -15.78
C ALA A 17 6.33 23.19 -15.10
N ARG A 18 5.86 23.01 -13.86
CA ARG A 18 5.62 24.09 -12.88
C ARG A 18 6.70 25.15 -13.04
N ALA A 19 6.31 26.35 -13.47
CA ALA A 19 7.16 27.51 -13.31
C ALA A 19 7.31 27.78 -11.81
N MET A 20 8.36 27.25 -11.18
CA MET A 20 8.82 27.65 -9.85
C MET A 20 9.44 29.06 -9.92
N SER A 21 8.64 30.04 -10.34
CA SER A 21 9.05 31.44 -10.52
C SER A 21 8.08 32.44 -9.88
N SER A 22 7.10 32.00 -9.09
CA SER A 22 6.48 32.90 -8.11
C SER A 22 7.37 32.87 -6.86
N ALA A 23 8.05 33.98 -6.55
CA ALA A 23 8.71 34.14 -5.26
C ALA A 23 7.72 33.79 -4.15
N ILE A 24 8.11 32.93 -3.19
CA ILE A 24 7.27 32.63 -2.03
C ILE A 24 7.00 33.98 -1.33
N PRO A 25 5.74 34.43 -1.23
CA PRO A 25 5.45 35.75 -0.67
C PRO A 25 5.87 35.78 0.79
N ALA A 26 6.45 36.91 1.21
CA ALA A 26 6.80 37.14 2.62
C ALA A 26 5.53 37.14 3.47
N LEU A 27 5.62 36.63 4.70
CA LEU A 27 4.50 36.71 5.64
C LEU A 27 4.26 38.17 6.04
N PRO A 28 2.99 38.62 6.07
CA PRO A 28 2.69 40.01 6.39
C PRO A 28 3.01 40.29 7.86
N LEU A 29 3.54 41.50 8.14
CA LEU A 29 3.82 41.96 9.51
C LEU A 29 2.58 42.48 10.23
N GLN A 30 1.56 42.89 9.48
CA GLN A 30 0.27 43.35 9.98
C GLN A 30 -0.82 42.39 9.53
N PRO A 31 -1.91 42.25 10.30
CA PRO A 31 -3.06 41.48 9.85
C PRO A 31 -3.59 42.03 8.50
N PRO A 32 -3.98 41.16 7.56
CA PRO A 32 -4.65 41.58 6.33
C PRO A 32 -6.00 42.24 6.64
N SER A 33 -6.44 43.11 5.74
CA SER A 33 -7.82 43.59 5.71
C SER A 33 -8.78 42.48 5.25
N VAL A 34 -10.08 42.63 5.57
CA VAL A 34 -11.12 41.67 5.17
C VAL A 34 -11.18 41.48 3.64
N ASP A 35 -10.95 42.54 2.87
CA ASP A 35 -10.91 42.48 1.40
C ASP A 35 -9.70 41.68 0.90
N GLU A 36 -8.53 41.83 1.55
CA GLU A 36 -7.33 41.05 1.25
C GLU A 36 -7.50 39.58 1.62
N GLU A 37 -8.09 39.26 2.78
CA GLU A 37 -8.42 37.89 3.18
C GLU A 37 -9.37 37.22 2.16
N THR A 38 -10.40 37.97 1.74
CA THR A 38 -11.37 37.51 0.75
C THR A 38 -10.69 37.24 -0.60
N ALA A 39 -9.85 38.15 -1.07
CA ALA A 39 -9.10 37.98 -2.31
C ALA A 39 -8.14 36.78 -2.25
N GLN A 40 -7.40 36.61 -1.14
CA GLN A 40 -6.50 35.47 -0.93
C GLN A 40 -7.27 34.14 -0.93
N PHE A 41 -8.46 34.11 -0.34
CA PHE A 41 -9.30 32.91 -0.32
C PHE A 41 -9.82 32.54 -1.71
N VAL A 42 -10.26 33.52 -2.50
CA VAL A 42 -10.69 33.33 -3.89
C VAL A 42 -9.54 32.81 -4.75
N GLU A 43 -8.35 33.42 -4.65
CA GLU A 43 -7.16 32.98 -5.37
C GLU A 43 -6.77 31.55 -4.98
N ARG A 44 -6.74 31.24 -3.68
CA ARG A 44 -6.41 29.89 -3.18
C ARG A 44 -7.43 28.84 -3.64
N THR A 45 -8.70 29.19 -3.69
CA THR A 45 -9.75 28.30 -4.22
C THR A 45 -9.50 28.02 -5.71
N LYS A 46 -9.16 29.04 -6.49
CA LYS A 46 -8.79 28.91 -7.90
C LYS A 46 -7.58 28.00 -8.10
N GLU A 47 -6.52 28.18 -7.31
CA GLU A 47 -5.35 27.31 -7.37
C GLU A 47 -5.68 25.84 -7.08
N MET A 48 -6.63 25.59 -6.17
CA MET A 48 -7.06 24.24 -5.84
C MET A 48 -7.93 23.62 -6.94
N GLU A 49 -8.76 24.41 -7.63
CA GLU A 49 -9.45 23.97 -8.85
C GLU A 49 -8.45 23.54 -9.92
N ASP A 50 -7.43 24.36 -10.19
CA ASP A 50 -6.38 24.08 -11.17
C ASP A 50 -5.56 22.85 -10.76
N PHE A 51 -5.30 22.68 -9.45
CA PHE A 51 -4.66 21.48 -8.91
C PHE A 51 -5.51 20.23 -9.16
N PHE A 52 -6.83 20.28 -8.92
CA PHE A 52 -7.74 19.16 -9.15
C PHE A 52 -7.87 18.79 -10.63
N ALA A 53 -7.77 19.78 -11.52
CA ALA A 53 -7.88 19.60 -12.97
C ALA A 53 -6.62 18.97 -13.61
N GLN A 54 -5.55 18.76 -12.86
CA GLN A 54 -4.33 18.17 -13.40
C GLN A 54 -4.58 16.75 -13.96
N PRO A 55 -3.97 16.38 -15.10
CA PRO A 55 -4.14 15.04 -15.70
C PRO A 55 -3.78 13.88 -14.74
N ARG A 56 -2.92 14.16 -13.75
CA ARG A 56 -2.57 13.24 -12.64
C ARG A 56 -3.82 12.68 -11.92
N PHE A 57 -4.89 13.47 -11.79
CA PHE A 57 -6.10 13.09 -11.05
C PHE A 57 -7.24 12.61 -11.96
N ALA A 58 -6.96 12.30 -13.23
CA ALA A 58 -7.97 11.76 -14.13
C ALA A 58 -8.61 10.49 -13.53
N GLY A 59 -9.94 10.50 -13.39
CA GLY A 59 -10.71 9.39 -12.81
C GLY A 59 -10.73 9.33 -11.28
N VAL A 60 -10.11 10.28 -10.57
CA VAL A 60 -10.22 10.41 -9.11
C VAL A 60 -11.44 11.23 -8.74
N LYS A 61 -12.34 10.66 -7.93
CA LYS A 61 -13.56 11.30 -7.45
C LYS A 61 -13.32 11.97 -6.10
N ARG A 62 -13.77 13.21 -5.96
CA ARG A 62 -13.78 13.97 -4.70
C ARG A 62 -15.22 14.29 -4.31
N PRO A 63 -15.70 13.87 -3.12
CA PRO A 63 -17.02 14.25 -2.62
C PRO A 63 -17.02 15.58 -1.87
N TYR A 64 -16.06 16.46 -2.17
CA TYR A 64 -15.86 17.77 -1.55
C TYR A 64 -15.32 18.76 -2.59
N SER A 65 -15.47 20.07 -2.31
CA SER A 65 -15.05 21.14 -3.22
C SER A 65 -13.60 21.60 -3.00
N ALA A 66 -13.02 22.28 -3.99
CA ALA A 66 -11.73 22.97 -3.87
C ALA A 66 -11.76 24.01 -2.74
N GLU A 67 -12.86 24.75 -2.62
CA GLU A 67 -13.12 25.72 -1.55
C GLU A 67 -13.08 25.07 -0.15
N SER A 68 -13.66 23.87 -0.01
CA SER A 68 -13.63 23.10 1.25
C SER A 68 -12.20 22.76 1.68
N VAL A 69 -11.31 22.51 0.72
CA VAL A 69 -9.89 22.27 0.97
C VAL A 69 -9.16 23.59 1.27
N ALA A 70 -9.34 24.60 0.42
CA ALA A 70 -8.68 25.91 0.56
C ALA A 70 -8.91 26.52 1.96
N SER A 71 -10.12 26.39 2.50
CA SER A 71 -10.49 26.89 3.83
C SER A 71 -9.80 26.17 5.00
N LYS A 72 -9.07 25.06 4.75
CA LYS A 72 -8.35 24.27 5.76
C LYS A 72 -6.83 24.37 5.64
N GLN A 73 -6.33 25.15 4.68
CA GLN A 73 -4.89 25.29 4.44
C GLN A 73 -4.20 26.32 5.35
N GLY A 74 -4.97 27.15 6.06
CA GLY A 74 -4.44 28.25 6.87
C GLY A 74 -3.83 29.37 6.01
N SER A 75 -3.21 30.35 6.66
CA SER A 75 -2.65 31.55 6.00
C SER A 75 -1.25 31.34 5.42
N LEU A 76 -0.50 30.32 5.89
CA LEU A 76 0.80 29.98 5.30
C LEU A 76 0.62 29.52 3.85
N PRO A 77 1.39 30.04 2.87
CA PRO A 77 1.37 29.52 1.51
C PRO A 77 1.74 28.02 1.49
N VAL A 78 0.88 27.20 0.87
CA VAL A 78 1.12 25.77 0.77
C VAL A 78 2.13 25.50 -0.33
N THR A 79 3.37 25.22 0.06
CA THR A 79 4.44 24.83 -0.86
C THR A 79 4.41 23.32 -1.10
N PRO A 80 4.59 22.85 -2.35
CA PRO A 80 4.65 21.42 -2.63
C PRO A 80 5.80 20.76 -1.87
N LEU A 81 5.51 19.62 -1.24
CA LEU A 81 6.51 18.85 -0.52
C LEU A 81 7.52 18.21 -1.50
N PRO A 82 8.79 18.01 -1.09
CA PRO A 82 9.76 17.27 -1.90
C PRO A 82 9.27 15.88 -2.31
N SER A 83 8.46 15.24 -1.46
CA SER A 83 7.80 13.96 -1.74
C SER A 83 6.89 13.99 -2.98
N SER A 84 6.33 15.15 -3.34
CA SER A 84 5.51 15.30 -4.55
C SER A 84 6.35 15.11 -5.83
N LEU A 85 7.63 15.48 -5.83
CA LEU A 85 8.52 15.24 -6.98
C LEU A 85 8.72 13.72 -7.21
N LEU A 86 8.83 12.95 -6.12
CA LEU A 86 8.93 11.50 -6.20
C LEU A 86 7.58 10.83 -6.53
N ALA A 87 6.47 11.37 -6.05
CA ALA A 87 5.14 10.91 -6.42
C ALA A 87 4.84 11.13 -7.92
N ASP A 88 5.23 12.29 -8.46
CA ASP A 88 5.10 12.59 -9.89
C ASP A 88 5.98 11.65 -10.73
N LYS A 89 7.21 11.39 -10.26
CA LYS A 89 8.11 10.40 -10.87
C LYS A 89 7.50 8.99 -10.84
N LEU A 90 6.92 8.56 -9.72
CA LEU A 90 6.24 7.27 -9.61
C LEU A 90 5.07 7.17 -10.59
N PHE A 91 4.22 8.20 -10.66
CA PHE A 91 3.09 8.21 -11.58
C PHE A 91 3.53 8.11 -13.04
N ALA A 92 4.57 8.86 -13.43
CA ALA A 92 5.13 8.78 -14.78
C ALA A 92 5.71 7.40 -15.09
N LEU A 93 6.40 6.79 -14.11
CA LEU A 93 6.98 5.45 -14.24
C LEU A 93 5.90 4.38 -14.39
N LEU A 94 4.86 4.42 -13.56
CA LEU A 94 3.71 3.50 -13.64
C LEU A 94 2.99 3.67 -14.98
N LYS A 95 2.73 4.91 -15.42
CA LYS A 95 2.09 5.17 -16.71
C LYS A 95 2.88 4.56 -17.87
N LYS A 96 4.19 4.82 -17.93
CA LYS A 96 5.07 4.28 -18.97
C LYS A 96 5.00 2.75 -19.00
N ASN A 97 5.19 2.10 -17.86
CA ASN A 97 5.18 0.65 -17.74
C ASN A 97 3.81 0.03 -18.06
N ALA A 98 2.73 0.71 -17.67
CA ALA A 98 1.37 0.31 -18.02
C ALA A 98 1.13 0.32 -19.54
N ASP A 99 1.66 1.32 -20.25
CA ASP A 99 1.54 1.46 -21.70
C ASP A 99 2.43 0.44 -22.44
N GLU A 100 3.59 0.09 -21.86
CA GLU A 100 4.52 -0.91 -22.39
C GLU A 100 4.13 -2.36 -22.05
N GLY A 101 3.19 -2.57 -21.12
CA GLY A 101 2.81 -3.89 -20.63
C GLY A 101 3.88 -4.55 -19.75
N THR A 102 4.68 -3.74 -19.07
CA THR A 102 5.78 -4.15 -18.18
C THR A 102 5.49 -3.78 -16.72
N PRO A 103 6.12 -4.44 -15.73
CA PRO A 103 5.97 -4.11 -14.33
C PRO A 103 7.06 -3.18 -13.82
N VAL A 104 6.64 -2.24 -13.00
CA VAL A 104 7.46 -1.64 -11.94
C VAL A 104 7.47 -2.63 -10.77
N HIS A 105 8.51 -3.46 -10.68
CA HIS A 105 8.65 -4.43 -9.60
C HIS A 105 9.73 -4.00 -8.60
N THR A 106 9.58 -4.42 -7.34
CA THR A 106 10.54 -4.11 -6.27
C THR A 106 10.51 -5.13 -5.13
N MET A 107 11.30 -4.86 -4.10
CA MET A 107 11.47 -5.64 -2.88
C MET A 107 11.28 -4.73 -1.66
N GLY A 108 10.82 -5.29 -0.54
CA GLY A 108 10.77 -4.58 0.73
C GLY A 108 12.17 -4.32 1.28
N ALA A 109 12.49 -3.06 1.60
CA ALA A 109 13.76 -2.67 2.21
C ALA A 109 13.59 -2.33 3.70
N ILE A 110 14.45 -2.90 4.56
CA ILE A 110 14.40 -2.66 6.02
C ILE A 110 15.45 -1.66 6.51
N ASP A 111 16.41 -1.26 5.66
CA ASP A 111 17.45 -0.31 6.03
C ASP A 111 18.02 0.45 4.82
N PRO A 112 18.81 1.52 5.07
CA PRO A 112 19.52 2.26 4.04
C PRO A 112 20.51 1.46 3.18
N VAL A 113 21.18 0.43 3.73
CA VAL A 113 22.14 -0.39 2.97
C VAL A 113 21.40 -1.10 1.85
N GLN A 114 20.33 -1.82 2.19
CA GLN A 114 19.47 -2.51 1.22
C GLN A 114 18.93 -1.55 0.17
N MET A 115 18.43 -0.38 0.59
CA MET A 115 17.96 0.64 -0.36
C MET A 115 19.06 1.08 -1.34
N THR A 116 20.28 1.36 -0.87
CA THR A 116 21.37 1.82 -1.76
C THR A 116 21.78 0.75 -2.77
N GLN A 117 21.75 -0.53 -2.37
CA GLN A 117 22.05 -1.65 -3.27
C GLN A 117 20.90 -1.87 -4.27
N MET A 118 19.64 -1.71 -3.82
CA MET A 118 18.48 -1.79 -4.69
C MET A 118 18.45 -0.67 -5.73
N ALA A 119 18.86 0.56 -5.40
CA ALA A 119 18.79 1.72 -6.32
C ALA A 119 19.50 1.52 -7.67
N ARG A 120 20.44 0.56 -7.75
CA ARG A 120 21.13 0.18 -8.99
C ARG A 120 20.26 -0.60 -9.96
N ASN A 121 19.30 -1.36 -9.44
CA ASN A 121 18.53 -2.36 -10.20
C ASN A 121 17.01 -2.18 -10.10
N GLN A 122 16.53 -1.48 -9.07
CA GLN A 122 15.11 -1.27 -8.78
C GLN A 122 14.77 0.21 -8.97
N GLU A 123 13.63 0.48 -9.60
CA GLU A 123 13.18 1.84 -9.90
C GLU A 123 12.38 2.47 -8.75
N VAL A 124 11.93 1.66 -7.80
CA VAL A 124 11.14 2.07 -6.62
C VAL A 124 11.57 1.25 -5.40
N VAL A 125 11.18 1.69 -4.20
CA VAL A 125 11.44 0.99 -2.92
C VAL A 125 10.12 0.78 -2.18
N TYR A 126 9.93 -0.41 -1.61
CA TYR A 126 8.79 -0.70 -0.74
C TYR A 126 9.19 -0.71 0.74
N VAL A 127 8.35 -0.11 1.59
CA VAL A 127 8.47 -0.13 3.05
C VAL A 127 7.25 -0.86 3.62
N SER A 128 7.51 -2.06 4.15
CA SER A 128 6.49 -2.98 4.68
C SER A 128 6.14 -2.68 6.13
N GLY A 129 4.84 -2.66 6.47
CA GLY A 129 4.36 -2.56 7.85
C GLY A 129 4.71 -3.80 8.66
N TRP A 130 4.57 -4.98 8.05
CA TRP A 130 5.02 -6.24 8.63
C TRP A 130 6.51 -6.18 9.02
N ALA A 131 7.38 -5.74 8.09
CA ALA A 131 8.81 -5.69 8.36
C ALA A 131 9.12 -4.68 9.46
N ALA A 132 8.50 -3.50 9.44
CA ALA A 132 8.64 -2.51 10.49
C ALA A 132 8.24 -3.10 11.85
N SER A 133 7.09 -3.76 11.95
CA SER A 133 6.64 -4.44 13.18
C SER A 133 7.72 -5.33 13.80
N SER A 134 8.48 -6.06 12.98
CA SER A 134 9.49 -7.02 13.44
C SER A 134 10.90 -6.45 13.62
N VAL A 135 11.23 -5.29 13.04
CA VAL A 135 12.62 -4.77 13.03
C VAL A 135 12.76 -3.33 13.53
N LEU A 136 11.67 -2.57 13.57
CA LEU A 136 11.67 -1.17 13.96
C LEU A 136 10.26 -0.72 14.37
N THR A 137 10.05 -0.51 15.67
CA THR A 137 8.84 0.14 16.18
C THR A 137 9.21 1.41 16.94
N THR A 138 8.42 2.45 16.74
CA THR A 138 8.63 3.73 17.44
C THR A 138 8.02 3.70 18.85
N GLY A 139 8.49 4.55 19.76
CA GLY A 139 7.99 4.62 21.14
C GLY A 139 8.89 3.91 22.14
N ASN A 140 9.04 2.59 22.04
CA ASN A 140 9.88 1.79 22.94
C ASN A 140 10.70 0.68 22.25
N ASN A 141 10.64 0.57 20.91
CA ASN A 141 11.26 -0.51 20.12
C ASN A 141 10.74 -1.92 20.47
N GLU A 142 9.51 -2.03 20.98
CA GLU A 142 8.84 -3.33 21.16
C GLU A 142 8.47 -3.90 19.79
N VAL A 143 9.20 -4.91 19.34
CA VAL A 143 8.95 -5.58 18.06
C VAL A 143 7.97 -6.74 18.23
N GLY A 144 7.23 -7.06 17.18
CA GLY A 144 6.18 -8.07 17.25
C GLY A 144 5.63 -8.50 15.90
N PRO A 145 4.63 -9.40 15.93
CA PRO A 145 3.94 -9.85 14.72
C PRO A 145 3.16 -8.71 14.06
N ASP A 146 2.84 -8.88 12.78
CA ASP A 146 2.12 -7.90 11.98
C ASP A 146 0.64 -7.77 12.38
N LEU A 147 0.38 -6.95 13.40
CA LEU A 147 -0.94 -6.65 13.95
C LEU A 147 -1.33 -5.18 13.77
N GLY A 148 -0.44 -4.33 13.25
CA GLY A 148 -0.69 -2.89 13.10
C GLY A 148 -0.99 -2.19 14.43
N ASP A 149 -0.44 -2.71 15.53
CA ASP A 149 -0.60 -2.23 16.91
C ASP A 149 0.60 -1.38 17.40
N TYR A 150 1.70 -1.37 16.64
CA TYR A 150 2.79 -0.42 16.83
C TYR A 150 2.31 1.02 16.67
N PRO A 151 2.96 2.02 17.32
CA PRO A 151 2.58 3.41 17.14
C PRO A 151 2.61 3.82 15.67
N TYR A 152 1.57 4.52 15.20
CA TYR A 152 1.37 4.85 13.78
C TYR A 152 2.49 5.69 13.16
N THR A 153 3.39 6.26 13.97
CA THR A 153 4.62 6.94 13.54
C THR A 153 5.69 5.98 13.00
N THR A 154 5.54 4.68 13.23
CA THR A 154 6.55 3.66 12.92
C THR A 154 6.93 3.60 11.44
N VAL A 155 5.96 3.35 10.56
CA VAL A 155 6.23 3.26 9.11
C VAL A 155 6.62 4.62 8.51
N PRO A 156 5.98 5.77 8.86
CA PRO A 156 6.45 7.08 8.43
C PRO A 156 7.91 7.38 8.83
N ASN A 157 8.36 6.96 10.01
CA ASN A 157 9.74 7.14 10.44
C ASN A 157 10.72 6.25 9.65
N GLN A 158 10.30 5.03 9.32
CA GLN A 158 11.10 4.16 8.44
C GLN A 158 11.23 4.75 7.03
N VAL A 159 10.14 5.30 6.46
CA VAL A 159 10.20 6.05 5.20
C VAL A 159 11.19 7.21 5.31
N HIS A 160 11.09 8.01 6.38
CA HIS A 160 11.97 9.15 6.57
C HIS A 160 13.44 8.74 6.62
N ARG A 161 13.76 7.66 7.36
CA ARG A 161 15.11 7.09 7.43
C ARG A 161 15.65 6.70 6.04
N ILE A 162 14.83 6.05 5.22
CA ILE A 162 15.19 5.69 3.85
C ILE A 162 15.35 6.93 2.96
N PHE A 163 14.41 7.88 3.01
CA PHE A 163 14.45 9.09 2.21
C PHE A 163 15.66 9.97 2.54
N ARG A 164 16.03 10.09 3.81
CA ARG A 164 17.25 10.80 4.23
C ARG A 164 18.52 10.13 3.70
N ALA A 165 18.56 8.80 3.67
CA ALA A 165 19.66 8.08 3.04
C ALA A 165 19.71 8.33 1.53
N GLN A 166 18.57 8.29 0.82
CA GLN A 166 18.53 8.63 -0.62
C GLN A 166 19.11 10.03 -0.88
N GLN A 167 18.75 11.03 -0.07
CA GLN A 167 19.27 12.40 -0.19
C GLN A 167 20.78 12.50 0.04
N LEU A 168 21.33 11.76 1.01
CA LEU A 168 22.78 11.73 1.24
C LEU A 168 23.52 11.09 0.06
N HIS A 169 23.07 9.92 -0.38
CA HIS A 169 23.72 9.18 -1.45
C HIS A 169 23.61 9.91 -2.80
N ASP A 170 22.48 10.58 -3.08
CA ASP A 170 22.33 11.48 -4.22
C ASP A 170 23.35 12.63 -4.18
N LYS A 171 23.44 13.37 -3.07
CA LYS A 171 24.39 14.48 -2.90
C LYS A 171 25.84 14.05 -3.08
N LYS A 172 26.22 12.93 -2.45
CA LYS A 172 27.57 12.36 -2.60
C LYS A 172 27.84 11.94 -4.04
N HIS A 173 26.90 11.28 -4.69
CA HIS A 173 27.05 10.84 -6.08
C HIS A 173 27.16 12.03 -7.03
N TYR A 174 26.37 13.08 -6.80
CA TYR A 174 26.44 14.33 -7.54
C TYR A 174 27.80 15.01 -7.38
N ASP A 175 28.30 15.16 -6.14
CA ASP A 175 29.62 15.72 -5.86
C ASP A 175 30.75 14.94 -6.55
N GLU A 176 30.74 13.61 -6.44
CA GLU A 176 31.75 12.74 -7.06
C GLU A 176 31.77 12.94 -8.58
N ARG A 177 30.59 12.97 -9.21
CA ARG A 177 30.46 13.19 -10.65
C ARG A 177 30.89 14.60 -11.06
N MET A 178 30.50 15.64 -10.31
CA MET A 178 30.84 17.03 -10.62
C MET A 178 32.32 17.35 -10.39
N SER A 179 32.99 16.59 -9.52
CA SER A 179 34.44 16.69 -9.32
C SER A 179 35.26 16.05 -10.44
N ALA A 180 34.67 15.15 -11.23
CA ALA A 180 35.32 14.50 -12.36
C ALA A 180 35.19 15.33 -13.66
N THR A 181 36.18 15.20 -14.55
CA THR A 181 36.09 15.81 -15.90
C THR A 181 34.92 15.19 -16.69
N PRO A 182 34.40 15.86 -17.74
CA PRO A 182 33.34 15.29 -18.58
C PRO A 182 33.66 13.89 -19.13
N GLU A 183 34.91 13.64 -19.53
CA GLU A 183 35.37 12.36 -20.09
C GLU A 183 35.42 11.25 -19.03
N GLN A 184 35.82 11.59 -17.79
CA GLN A 184 35.79 10.65 -16.66
C GLN A 184 34.35 10.36 -16.24
N ARG A 185 33.53 11.41 -16.12
CA ARG A 185 32.11 11.32 -15.74
C ARG A 185 31.29 10.46 -16.70
N ALA A 186 31.61 10.48 -17.99
CA ALA A 186 30.98 9.63 -19.01
C ALA A 186 31.23 8.12 -18.77
N LYS A 187 32.31 7.76 -18.07
CA LYS A 187 32.63 6.37 -17.70
C LYS A 187 32.13 5.98 -16.32
N MET A 188 31.67 6.95 -15.52
CA MET A 188 31.11 6.69 -14.19
C MET A 188 29.65 6.25 -14.33
N PRO A 189 29.22 5.17 -13.64
CA PRO A 189 27.81 4.80 -13.61
C PRO A 189 26.98 5.96 -13.04
N PHE A 190 25.78 6.16 -13.57
CA PHE A 190 24.80 7.09 -12.99
C PHE A 190 23.79 6.27 -12.18
N ILE A 191 23.79 6.46 -10.86
CA ILE A 191 22.87 5.79 -9.96
C ILE A 191 21.84 6.82 -9.53
N ASP A 192 20.58 6.52 -9.85
CA ASP A 192 19.45 7.31 -9.38
C ASP A 192 19.06 6.84 -7.97
N TYR A 193 19.57 7.51 -6.94
CA TYR A 193 19.24 7.19 -5.55
C TYR A 193 17.85 7.68 -5.13
N LEU A 194 17.28 8.65 -5.85
CA LEU A 194 15.98 9.25 -5.57
C LEU A 194 14.84 8.37 -6.11
N ARG A 195 14.78 7.11 -5.66
CA ARG A 195 13.76 6.13 -6.05
C ARG A 195 12.46 6.39 -5.27
N PRO A 196 11.29 6.48 -5.93
CA PRO A 196 10.02 6.65 -5.24
C PRO A 196 9.78 5.57 -4.17
N ILE A 197 9.20 5.99 -3.04
CA ILE A 197 8.95 5.11 -1.88
C ILE A 197 7.45 4.81 -1.80
N ILE A 198 7.11 3.53 -1.82
CA ILE A 198 5.77 3.01 -1.54
C ILE A 198 5.75 2.49 -0.10
N ALA A 199 4.77 2.89 0.69
CA ALA A 199 4.72 2.55 2.11
C ALA A 199 3.36 1.98 2.54
N ASP A 200 3.42 1.16 3.59
CA ASP A 200 2.28 0.56 4.25
C ASP A 200 1.63 1.49 5.27
N ALA A 201 0.35 1.82 5.09
CA ALA A 201 -0.42 2.61 6.05
C ALA A 201 -1.42 1.77 6.85
N ASP A 202 -1.31 0.44 6.78
CA ASP A 202 -2.17 -0.53 7.44
C ASP A 202 -3.66 -0.24 7.15
N THR A 203 -4.48 -0.21 8.19
CA THR A 203 -5.89 0.17 8.15
C THR A 203 -6.10 1.67 8.37
N GLY A 204 -5.03 2.45 8.51
CA GLY A 204 -5.07 3.88 8.84
C GLY A 204 -5.02 4.22 10.34
N HIS A 205 -4.74 3.24 11.20
CA HIS A 205 -4.45 3.40 12.64
C HIS A 205 -5.56 4.10 13.47
N GLY A 206 -6.82 3.92 13.08
CA GLY A 206 -7.97 4.39 13.85
C GLY A 206 -9.08 4.98 12.99
N GLY A 207 -9.79 5.97 13.53
CA GLY A 207 -10.82 6.73 12.83
C GLY A 207 -10.26 7.72 11.81
N LEU A 208 -11.14 8.43 11.10
CA LEU A 208 -10.76 9.31 9.98
C LEU A 208 -9.74 10.41 10.37
N SER A 209 -9.80 10.94 11.59
CA SER A 209 -8.81 11.93 12.05
C SER A 209 -7.41 11.35 12.24
N ALA A 210 -7.31 10.08 12.67
CA ALA A 210 -6.03 9.35 12.75
C ALA A 210 -5.49 9.08 11.34
N VAL A 211 -6.36 8.63 10.41
CA VAL A 211 -6.03 8.45 9.00
C VAL A 211 -5.42 9.73 8.42
N MET A 212 -6.08 10.88 8.59
CA MET A 212 -5.55 12.16 8.10
C MET A 212 -4.18 12.50 8.70
N LYS A 213 -3.98 12.33 10.02
CA LYS A 213 -2.67 12.57 10.64
C LYS A 213 -1.59 11.63 10.12
N LEU A 214 -1.91 10.36 9.93
CA LEU A 214 -0.97 9.36 9.39
C LEU A 214 -0.57 9.70 7.94
N VAL A 215 -1.54 10.04 7.10
CA VAL A 215 -1.30 10.43 5.70
C VAL A 215 -0.44 11.70 5.62
N LYS A 216 -0.68 12.67 6.50
CA LYS A 216 0.16 13.86 6.63
C LYS A 216 1.61 13.48 6.94
N LEU A 217 1.84 12.61 7.93
CA LEU A 217 3.19 12.15 8.28
C LEU A 217 3.89 11.48 7.10
N PHE A 218 3.20 10.60 6.36
CA PHE A 218 3.79 9.97 5.17
C PHE A 218 4.22 10.99 4.11
N ALA A 219 3.34 11.93 3.80
CA ALA A 219 3.66 12.97 2.83
C ALA A 219 4.87 13.81 3.27
N GLU A 220 4.98 14.15 4.55
CA GLU A 220 6.12 14.88 5.15
C GLU A 220 7.40 14.04 5.21
N SER A 221 7.30 12.72 5.36
CA SER A 221 8.42 11.79 5.48
C SER A 221 9.15 11.48 4.17
N GLY A 222 8.53 11.74 3.01
CA GLY A 222 9.13 11.43 1.70
C GLY A 222 8.36 10.40 0.87
N THR A 223 7.16 9.99 1.30
CA THR A 223 6.39 8.92 0.62
C THR A 223 5.85 9.35 -0.74
N SER A 224 5.91 8.44 -1.72
CA SER A 224 5.38 8.63 -3.08
C SER A 224 4.03 7.95 -3.29
N ALA A 225 3.78 6.82 -2.61
CA ALA A 225 2.49 6.16 -2.54
C ALA A 225 2.28 5.50 -1.17
N ILE A 226 1.04 5.47 -0.70
CA ILE A 226 0.65 4.65 0.44
C ILE A 226 -0.43 3.64 0.03
N HIS A 227 -0.47 2.50 0.70
CA HIS A 227 -1.59 1.59 0.63
C HIS A 227 -2.34 1.53 1.96
N LEU A 228 -3.68 1.50 1.88
CA LEU A 228 -4.56 1.24 3.02
C LEU A 228 -5.39 0.00 2.73
N GLU A 229 -5.72 -0.77 3.77
CA GLU A 229 -6.56 -1.97 3.65
C GLU A 229 -7.92 -1.85 4.35
N ASP A 230 -8.86 -2.68 3.90
CA ASP A 230 -10.26 -2.72 4.36
C ASP A 230 -10.48 -3.62 5.58
N GLN A 231 -9.43 -3.95 6.34
CA GLN A 231 -9.52 -4.60 7.63
C GLN A 231 -9.93 -3.62 8.76
N LEU A 232 -10.43 -4.18 9.87
CA LEU A 232 -10.73 -3.46 11.10
C LEU A 232 -9.44 -3.17 11.88
N HIS A 233 -9.24 -1.91 12.29
CA HIS A 233 -8.13 -1.56 13.18
C HIS A 233 -8.32 -2.22 14.56
N GLY A 234 -7.24 -2.77 15.15
CA GLY A 234 -7.30 -3.62 16.35
C GLY A 234 -7.71 -5.08 16.07
N GLY A 235 -8.38 -5.34 14.94
CA GLY A 235 -8.64 -6.68 14.42
C GLY A 235 -7.72 -7.09 13.27
N LYS A 236 -6.75 -6.23 12.90
CA LYS A 236 -5.83 -6.44 11.78
C LYS A 236 -5.03 -7.72 11.97
N LYS A 237 -4.93 -8.51 10.91
CA LYS A 237 -4.02 -9.64 10.79
C LYS A 237 -3.27 -9.55 9.47
N CYS A 238 -2.08 -10.14 9.42
CA CYS A 238 -1.37 -10.37 8.16
C CYS A 238 -2.29 -11.04 7.13
N GLY A 239 -2.15 -10.64 5.86
CA GLY A 239 -2.98 -11.10 4.74
C GLY A 239 -3.02 -12.61 4.49
N HIS A 240 -2.17 -13.41 5.15
CA HIS A 240 -2.13 -14.87 5.02
C HIS A 240 -2.61 -15.59 6.29
N LEU A 241 -3.05 -14.85 7.31
CA LEU A 241 -3.58 -15.42 8.55
C LEU A 241 -5.11 -15.55 8.49
N GLY A 242 -5.65 -16.53 9.21
CA GLY A 242 -7.09 -16.69 9.42
C GLY A 242 -7.67 -15.63 10.36
N GLY A 243 -8.99 -15.49 10.35
CA GLY A 243 -9.71 -14.61 11.29
C GLY A 243 -9.69 -13.11 10.94
N LYS A 244 -9.45 -12.75 9.68
CA LYS A 244 -9.49 -11.35 9.24
C LYS A 244 -10.91 -10.79 9.38
N VAL A 245 -10.98 -9.62 10.01
CA VAL A 245 -12.22 -8.84 10.18
C VAL A 245 -12.18 -7.66 9.23
N LEU A 246 -13.12 -7.61 8.29
CA LEU A 246 -13.30 -6.50 7.36
C LEU A 246 -14.13 -5.39 8.01
N VAL A 247 -13.94 -4.15 7.55
CA VAL A 247 -14.90 -3.06 7.80
C VAL A 247 -15.96 -3.00 6.69
N PRO A 248 -17.11 -2.34 6.94
CA PRO A 248 -18.05 -2.02 5.87
C PRO A 248 -17.36 -1.30 4.71
N THR A 249 -17.81 -1.58 3.49
CA THR A 249 -17.23 -1.01 2.26
C THR A 249 -17.12 0.53 2.34
N SER A 250 -18.18 1.21 2.79
CA SER A 250 -18.23 2.65 3.03
C SER A 250 -17.21 3.17 4.05
N THR A 251 -16.83 2.37 5.04
CA THR A 251 -15.80 2.75 6.02
C THR A 251 -14.44 2.86 5.33
N HIS A 252 -14.08 1.89 4.49
CA HIS A 252 -12.83 1.95 3.75
C HIS A 252 -12.83 3.07 2.69
N ILE A 253 -13.96 3.29 2.01
CA ILE A 253 -14.15 4.46 1.12
C ILE A 253 -13.90 5.77 1.88
N SER A 254 -14.42 5.90 3.10
CA SER A 254 -14.21 7.08 3.93
C SER A 254 -12.73 7.28 4.30
N ARG A 255 -11.97 6.20 4.53
CA ARG A 255 -10.51 6.27 4.73
C ARG A 255 -9.80 6.81 3.49
N LEU A 256 -10.15 6.34 2.29
CA LEU A 256 -9.58 6.80 1.02
C LEU A 256 -9.89 8.29 0.77
N ILE A 257 -11.14 8.70 1.01
CA ILE A 257 -11.58 10.11 0.90
C ILE A 257 -10.82 10.99 1.88
N ALA A 258 -10.72 10.60 3.16
CA ALA A 258 -9.99 11.34 4.19
C ALA A 258 -8.51 11.46 3.84
N SER A 259 -7.92 10.38 3.30
CA SER A 259 -6.55 10.37 2.81
C SER A 259 -6.34 11.36 1.66
N ARG A 260 -7.22 11.35 0.64
CA ARG A 260 -7.12 12.30 -0.48
C ARG A 260 -7.34 13.74 -0.01
N PHE A 261 -8.29 13.97 0.90
CA PHE A 261 -8.56 15.31 1.44
C PHE A 261 -7.33 15.87 2.16
N GLN A 262 -6.65 15.06 2.98
CA GLN A 262 -5.40 15.47 3.62
C GLN A 262 -4.29 15.80 2.60
N LEU A 263 -4.16 14.99 1.54
CA LEU A 263 -3.17 15.25 0.48
C LEU A 263 -3.48 16.51 -0.31
N ASP A 264 -4.76 16.78 -0.57
CA ASP A 264 -5.22 18.00 -1.25
C ASP A 264 -4.92 19.24 -0.38
N ILE A 265 -5.13 19.19 0.96
CA ILE A 265 -4.73 20.28 1.88
C ILE A 265 -3.25 20.61 1.70
N MET A 266 -2.41 19.58 1.53
CA MET A 266 -0.95 19.72 1.42
C MET A 266 -0.47 19.96 -0.03
N LYS A 267 -1.38 20.09 -1.00
CA LYS A 267 -1.08 20.15 -2.45
C LYS A 267 -0.11 19.04 -2.89
N SER A 268 -0.25 17.84 -2.31
CA SER A 268 0.60 16.68 -2.55
C SER A 268 0.00 15.75 -3.59
N THR A 269 0.82 15.27 -4.53
CA THR A 269 0.43 14.33 -5.59
C THR A 269 0.63 12.87 -5.22
N MET A 270 0.93 12.57 -3.95
CA MET A 270 1.11 11.21 -3.42
C MET A 270 -0.04 10.28 -3.85
N LEU A 271 0.33 9.06 -4.23
CA LEU A 271 -0.60 8.07 -4.75
C LEU A 271 -1.29 7.32 -3.60
N LEU A 272 -2.56 6.99 -3.79
CA LEU A 272 -3.34 6.14 -2.88
C LEU A 272 -3.58 4.78 -3.51
N ILE A 273 -3.31 3.72 -2.77
CA ILE A 273 -3.55 2.34 -3.17
C ILE A 273 -4.63 1.77 -2.24
N ALA A 274 -5.73 1.27 -2.79
CA ALA A 274 -6.76 0.60 -2.00
C ALA A 274 -6.53 -0.92 -2.05
N ARG A 275 -6.19 -1.49 -0.91
CA ARG A 275 -6.03 -2.94 -0.71
C ARG A 275 -7.33 -3.52 -0.16
N THR A 276 -7.75 -4.66 -0.69
CA THR A 276 -8.82 -5.48 -0.10
C THR A 276 -8.30 -6.83 0.35
N ASP A 277 -8.70 -7.23 1.55
CA ASP A 277 -8.45 -8.55 2.14
C ASP A 277 -9.67 -9.48 2.05
N SER A 278 -10.70 -9.06 1.31
CA SER A 278 -11.99 -9.75 1.24
C SER A 278 -11.97 -11.08 0.47
N GLU A 279 -10.91 -11.41 -0.26
CA GLU A 279 -10.74 -12.75 -0.85
C GLU A 279 -10.69 -13.84 0.23
N SER A 280 -10.08 -13.53 1.36
CA SER A 280 -9.87 -14.44 2.50
C SER A 280 -10.57 -14.01 3.77
N GLY A 281 -11.20 -12.83 3.77
CA GLY A 281 -12.01 -12.32 4.87
C GLY A 281 -13.11 -13.30 5.28
N LYS A 282 -13.27 -13.48 6.60
CA LYS A 282 -14.29 -14.38 7.18
C LYS A 282 -15.26 -13.67 8.11
N LEU A 283 -14.93 -12.46 8.53
CA LEU A 283 -15.70 -11.66 9.46
C LEU A 283 -15.88 -10.24 8.94
N LEU A 284 -16.98 -9.60 9.30
CA LEU A 284 -17.33 -8.22 8.97
C LEU A 284 -17.75 -7.49 10.24
N SER A 285 -17.21 -6.30 10.48
CA SER A 285 -17.45 -5.58 11.73
C SER A 285 -18.87 -5.03 11.87
N SER A 286 -19.58 -4.83 10.76
CA SER A 286 -20.97 -4.34 10.77
C SER A 286 -21.66 -4.66 9.44
N ASN A 287 -22.95 -4.99 9.51
CA ASN A 287 -23.82 -5.20 8.35
C ASN A 287 -24.47 -3.91 7.83
N ILE A 288 -23.98 -2.72 8.19
CA ILE A 288 -24.66 -1.46 7.88
C ILE A 288 -24.68 -1.12 6.38
N ASP A 289 -23.76 -1.69 5.60
CA ASP A 289 -23.56 -1.33 4.20
C ASP A 289 -24.22 -2.36 3.26
N ALA A 290 -25.15 -1.87 2.43
CA ALA A 290 -25.87 -2.71 1.48
C ALA A 290 -24.96 -3.38 0.46
N ALA A 291 -23.78 -2.80 0.18
CA ALA A 291 -22.80 -3.42 -0.71
C ALA A 291 -22.30 -4.78 -0.18
N ASP A 292 -22.31 -4.97 1.14
CA ASP A 292 -21.77 -6.16 1.82
C ASP A 292 -22.82 -7.25 2.07
N HIS A 293 -24.11 -6.92 2.06
CA HIS A 293 -25.20 -7.79 2.51
C HIS A 293 -25.23 -9.18 1.84
N GLU A 294 -24.98 -9.27 0.53
CA GLU A 294 -25.04 -10.53 -0.20
C GLU A 294 -23.97 -11.54 0.23
N PHE A 295 -22.91 -11.07 0.90
CA PHE A 295 -21.81 -11.90 1.37
C PHE A 295 -21.91 -12.20 2.87
N ILE A 296 -22.84 -11.57 3.60
CA ILE A 296 -23.03 -11.83 5.03
C ILE A 296 -23.66 -13.21 5.19
N VAL A 297 -23.09 -13.99 6.12
CA VAL A 297 -23.56 -15.33 6.45
C VAL A 297 -24.42 -15.24 7.71
N GLY A 298 -25.61 -15.82 7.61
CA GLY A 298 -26.54 -16.00 8.71
C GLY A 298 -26.92 -17.46 8.83
N THR A 299 -27.89 -17.74 9.69
CA THR A 299 -28.43 -19.08 9.89
C THR A 299 -29.87 -19.21 9.45
N THR A 300 -30.21 -20.34 8.83
CA THR A 300 -31.58 -20.78 8.53
C THR A 300 -32.19 -21.60 9.68
N THR A 301 -31.42 -21.88 10.74
CA THR A 301 -31.87 -22.64 11.90
C THR A 301 -32.37 -21.69 12.99
N LYS A 302 -33.64 -21.80 13.39
CA LYS A 302 -34.17 -21.04 14.52
C LYS A 302 -33.52 -21.52 15.81
N SER A 303 -32.76 -20.66 16.47
CA SER A 303 -32.21 -21.01 17.78
C SER A 303 -33.29 -21.00 18.85
N ASN A 304 -33.45 -22.13 19.53
CA ASN A 304 -34.33 -22.24 20.71
C ASN A 304 -33.57 -21.99 22.03
N ASN A 305 -32.24 -21.87 21.98
CA ASN A 305 -31.36 -21.76 23.15
C ASN A 305 -30.55 -20.44 23.16
N GLY A 306 -31.03 -19.40 22.46
CA GLY A 306 -30.35 -18.11 22.33
C GLY A 306 -29.31 -18.05 21.21
N SER A 307 -28.87 -16.84 20.89
CA SER A 307 -27.77 -16.56 19.96
C SER A 307 -26.45 -17.18 20.43
N LEU A 308 -25.48 -17.32 19.53
CA LEU A 308 -24.14 -17.81 19.87
C LEU A 308 -23.53 -17.00 21.02
N ALA A 309 -23.60 -15.67 20.95
CA ALA A 309 -23.06 -14.78 21.96
C ALA A 309 -23.71 -14.99 23.35
N GLU A 310 -25.02 -15.20 23.42
CA GLU A 310 -25.73 -15.49 24.67
C GLU A 310 -25.28 -16.83 25.26
N VAL A 311 -25.22 -17.89 24.42
CA VAL A 311 -24.78 -19.23 24.85
C VAL A 311 -23.36 -19.21 25.41
N LEU A 312 -22.44 -18.49 24.77
CA LEU A 312 -21.05 -18.38 25.23
C LEU A 312 -20.96 -17.53 26.51
N SER A 313 -21.69 -16.41 26.58
CA SER A 313 -21.70 -15.54 27.76
C SER A 313 -22.25 -16.24 29.01
N GLU A 314 -23.31 -17.04 28.86
CA GLU A 314 -23.86 -17.85 29.96
C GLU A 314 -22.91 -18.97 30.40
N ALA A 315 -22.13 -19.54 29.48
CA ALA A 315 -21.11 -20.52 29.83
C ALA A 315 -19.94 -19.88 30.60
N GLU A 316 -19.46 -18.71 30.16
CA GLU A 316 -18.42 -17.93 30.86
C GLU A 316 -18.89 -17.51 32.26
N ALA A 317 -20.13 -17.03 32.39
CA ALA A 317 -20.72 -16.64 33.67
C ALA A 317 -20.81 -17.81 34.68
N ARG A 318 -20.86 -19.06 34.19
CA ARG A 318 -20.81 -20.27 35.00
C ARG A 318 -19.38 -20.77 35.27
N GLY A 319 -18.35 -20.08 34.78
CA GLY A 319 -16.94 -20.42 34.97
C GLY A 319 -16.41 -21.46 34.00
N ALA A 320 -17.02 -21.61 32.82
CA ALA A 320 -16.50 -22.50 31.78
C ALA A 320 -15.07 -22.10 31.35
N THR A 321 -14.23 -23.09 31.13
CA THR A 321 -12.86 -22.92 30.64
C THR A 321 -12.84 -22.56 29.15
N GLY A 322 -11.74 -21.99 28.67
CA GLY A 322 -11.58 -21.66 27.25
C GLY A 322 -11.82 -22.85 26.31
N ALA A 323 -11.38 -24.06 26.68
CA ALA A 323 -11.60 -25.26 25.88
C ALA A 323 -13.08 -25.68 25.82
N GLU A 324 -13.84 -25.45 26.90
CA GLU A 324 -15.29 -25.70 26.93
C GLU A 324 -16.03 -24.67 26.08
N ILE A 325 -15.65 -23.39 26.15
CA ILE A 325 -16.17 -22.32 25.29
C ILE A 325 -15.93 -22.64 23.81
N ASP A 326 -14.71 -23.00 23.43
CA ASP A 326 -14.38 -23.39 22.05
C ASP A 326 -15.20 -24.60 21.59
N GLY A 327 -15.41 -25.57 22.48
CA GLY A 327 -16.24 -26.75 22.22
C GLY A 327 -17.71 -26.41 22.01
N LEU A 328 -18.25 -25.49 22.81
CA LEU A 328 -19.62 -24.99 22.70
C LEU A 328 -19.82 -24.21 21.41
N GLU A 329 -18.90 -23.31 21.05
CA GLU A 329 -18.95 -22.56 19.79
C GLU A 329 -18.99 -23.51 18.59
N LYS A 330 -18.06 -24.46 18.51
CA LYS A 330 -18.03 -25.46 17.44
C LYS A 330 -19.33 -26.26 17.34
N LYS A 331 -19.88 -26.67 18.48
CA LYS A 331 -21.14 -27.43 18.53
C LYS A 331 -22.33 -26.57 18.09
N TRP A 332 -22.37 -25.31 18.52
CA TRP A 332 -23.41 -24.37 18.11
C TRP A 332 -23.35 -24.17 16.59
N MET A 333 -22.17 -23.85 16.05
CA MET A 333 -21.96 -23.64 14.61
C MET A 333 -22.28 -24.90 13.78
N ALA A 334 -21.98 -26.10 14.28
CA ALA A 334 -22.31 -27.35 13.59
C ALA A 334 -23.82 -27.66 13.56
N ASN A 335 -24.58 -27.18 14.54
CA ASN A 335 -26.02 -27.40 14.65
C ASN A 335 -26.86 -26.30 13.97
N HIS A 336 -26.22 -25.23 13.50
CA HIS A 336 -26.87 -24.11 12.82
C HIS A 336 -26.40 -24.10 11.38
N GLU A 337 -27.29 -24.37 10.43
CA GLU A 337 -26.94 -24.29 9.02
C GLU A 337 -26.59 -22.84 8.67
N MET A 338 -25.35 -22.62 8.20
CA MET A 338 -24.77 -21.31 7.91
C MET A 338 -24.74 -21.06 6.41
N CYS A 339 -25.42 -20.01 5.94
CA CYS A 339 -25.43 -19.64 4.53
C CYS A 339 -25.70 -18.13 4.35
N THR A 340 -25.44 -17.60 3.15
CA THR A 340 -25.88 -16.25 2.77
C THR A 340 -27.40 -16.21 2.57
N PHE A 341 -28.01 -15.03 2.62
CA PHE A 341 -29.45 -14.91 2.37
C PHE A 341 -29.84 -15.41 0.97
N ASN A 342 -29.01 -15.15 -0.05
CA ASN A 342 -29.25 -15.64 -1.42
C ASN A 342 -29.27 -17.18 -1.49
N GLN A 343 -28.37 -17.86 -0.78
CA GLN A 343 -28.37 -19.31 -0.69
C GLN A 343 -29.59 -19.84 0.08
N ALA A 344 -30.02 -19.16 1.15
CA ALA A 344 -31.23 -19.51 1.87
C ALA A 344 -32.48 -19.40 0.98
N VAL A 345 -32.57 -18.37 0.13
CA VAL A 345 -33.65 -18.21 -0.85
C VAL A 345 -33.56 -19.30 -1.92
N GLU A 346 -32.36 -19.64 -2.39
CA GLU A 346 -32.17 -20.74 -3.35
C GLU A 346 -32.66 -22.08 -2.79
N HIS A 347 -32.29 -22.41 -1.55
CA HIS A 347 -32.79 -23.61 -0.85
C HIS A 347 -34.32 -23.57 -0.74
N ALA A 348 -34.89 -22.44 -0.31
CA ALA A 348 -36.33 -22.29 -0.17
C ALA A 348 -37.10 -22.45 -1.50
N ILE A 349 -36.59 -21.89 -2.61
CA ILE A 349 -37.19 -22.08 -3.94
C ILE A 349 -37.12 -23.55 -4.35
N ASN A 350 -35.98 -24.21 -4.10
CA ASN A 350 -35.80 -25.62 -4.44
C ASN A 350 -36.71 -26.57 -3.65
N GLU A 351 -37.08 -26.22 -2.43
CA GLU A 351 -38.01 -26.98 -1.58
C GLU A 351 -39.48 -26.57 -1.74
N SER A 352 -39.74 -25.43 -2.38
CA SER A 352 -41.10 -24.91 -2.58
C SER A 352 -41.90 -25.67 -3.66
N ASN A 353 -43.19 -25.33 -3.73
CA ASN A 353 -44.11 -25.78 -4.77
C ASN A 353 -44.01 -24.96 -6.08
N VAL A 354 -43.03 -24.06 -6.21
CA VAL A 354 -42.79 -23.29 -7.45
C VAL A 354 -42.48 -24.27 -8.59
N SER A 355 -43.22 -24.17 -9.69
CA SER A 355 -43.10 -25.08 -10.83
C SER A 355 -41.85 -24.80 -11.67
N ASP A 356 -41.59 -23.54 -12.02
CA ASP A 356 -40.38 -23.10 -12.74
C ASP A 356 -39.32 -22.55 -11.78
N LYS A 357 -38.59 -23.47 -11.13
CA LYS A 357 -37.53 -23.12 -10.17
C LYS A 357 -36.39 -22.33 -10.81
N ALA A 358 -35.99 -22.70 -12.03
CA ALA A 358 -34.90 -22.04 -12.73
C ALA A 358 -35.28 -20.60 -13.13
N GLY A 359 -36.49 -20.39 -13.64
CA GLY A 359 -37.01 -19.05 -13.93
C GLY A 359 -37.18 -18.19 -12.69
N ALA A 360 -37.64 -18.77 -11.57
CA ALA A 360 -37.76 -18.08 -10.29
C ALA A 360 -36.40 -17.63 -9.73
N LEU A 361 -35.39 -18.51 -9.73
CA LEU A 361 -34.03 -18.18 -9.30
C LEU A 361 -33.43 -17.05 -10.15
N LYS A 362 -33.58 -17.15 -11.49
CA LYS A 362 -33.12 -16.09 -12.39
C LYS A 362 -33.80 -14.75 -12.08
N THR A 363 -35.12 -14.77 -11.91
CA THR A 363 -35.91 -13.57 -11.57
C THR A 363 -35.45 -12.96 -10.24
N TYR A 364 -35.19 -13.80 -9.24
CA TYR A 364 -34.65 -13.36 -7.95
C TYR A 364 -33.29 -12.68 -8.10
N PHE A 365 -32.30 -13.37 -8.68
CA PHE A 365 -30.94 -12.83 -8.82
C PHE A 365 -30.89 -11.54 -9.66
N ASP A 366 -31.64 -11.49 -10.76
CA ASP A 366 -31.75 -10.29 -11.60
C ASP A 366 -32.33 -9.09 -10.82
N ALA A 367 -33.25 -9.33 -9.87
CA ALA A 367 -33.92 -8.28 -9.11
C ALA A 367 -33.12 -7.79 -7.89
N VAL A 368 -32.30 -8.66 -7.28
CA VAL A 368 -31.58 -8.35 -6.01
C VAL A 368 -30.12 -7.95 -6.20
N GLU A 369 -29.58 -8.02 -7.42
CA GLU A 369 -28.20 -7.63 -7.71
C GLU A 369 -27.91 -6.20 -7.20
N GLY A 370 -26.93 -6.10 -6.31
CA GLY A 370 -26.52 -4.82 -5.69
C GLY A 370 -27.57 -4.17 -4.77
N LYS A 371 -28.65 -4.87 -4.38
CA LYS A 371 -29.70 -4.36 -3.49
C LYS A 371 -29.44 -4.72 -2.03
N SER A 372 -30.18 -4.09 -1.13
CA SER A 372 -30.11 -4.38 0.30
C SER A 372 -30.83 -5.69 0.66
N ASN A 373 -30.51 -6.27 1.83
CA ASN A 373 -31.18 -7.46 2.33
C ASN A 373 -32.69 -7.24 2.52
N SER A 374 -33.11 -6.01 2.88
CA SER A 374 -34.53 -5.67 2.99
C SER A 374 -35.26 -5.86 1.66
N VAL A 375 -34.69 -5.35 0.56
CA VAL A 375 -35.25 -5.54 -0.79
C VAL A 375 -35.20 -7.01 -1.19
N ALA A 376 -34.10 -7.70 -0.92
CA ALA A 376 -33.99 -9.13 -1.22
C ALA A 376 -35.06 -9.98 -0.51
N ARG A 377 -35.38 -9.64 0.75
CA ARG A 377 -36.46 -10.29 1.52
C ARG A 377 -37.84 -10.05 0.93
N GLU A 378 -38.11 -8.83 0.46
CA GLU A 378 -39.37 -8.50 -0.22
C GLU A 378 -39.52 -9.32 -1.50
N VAL A 379 -38.50 -9.31 -2.37
CA VAL A 379 -38.49 -10.08 -3.63
C VAL A 379 -38.65 -11.59 -3.36
N ALA A 380 -37.94 -12.12 -2.37
CA ALA A 380 -38.06 -13.53 -2.00
C ALA A 380 -39.48 -13.88 -1.51
N THR A 381 -40.10 -12.99 -0.74
CA THR A 381 -41.47 -13.18 -0.24
C THR A 381 -42.48 -13.15 -1.38
N ASP A 382 -42.30 -12.26 -2.35
CA ASP A 382 -43.17 -12.19 -3.54
C ASP A 382 -43.10 -13.46 -4.39
N ILE A 383 -41.92 -14.07 -4.51
CA ILE A 383 -41.70 -15.32 -5.27
C ILE A 383 -42.25 -16.55 -4.51
N LEU A 384 -42.00 -16.65 -3.20
CA LEU A 384 -42.31 -17.83 -2.40
C LEU A 384 -43.69 -17.79 -1.74
N GLY A 385 -44.32 -16.62 -1.66
CA GLY A 385 -45.58 -16.37 -0.96
C GLY A 385 -45.46 -16.31 0.57
N ALA A 386 -44.27 -16.49 1.13
CA ALA A 386 -44.00 -16.39 2.56
C ALA A 386 -42.55 -15.95 2.83
N PRO A 387 -42.26 -15.30 3.97
CA PRO A 387 -40.91 -14.88 4.32
C PRO A 387 -39.97 -16.07 4.55
N VAL A 388 -38.76 -16.01 3.98
CA VAL A 388 -37.68 -16.94 4.27
C VAL A 388 -37.07 -16.61 5.63
N PHE A 389 -37.07 -17.59 6.54
CA PHE A 389 -36.38 -17.42 7.82
C PHE A 389 -34.86 -17.46 7.60
N TRP A 390 -34.20 -16.40 8.05
CA TRP A 390 -32.75 -16.27 8.01
C TRP A 390 -32.31 -15.19 8.98
N ASP A 391 -31.29 -15.46 9.78
CA ASP A 391 -30.82 -14.57 10.85
C ASP A 391 -29.28 -14.45 10.86
N TRP A 392 -28.76 -13.26 10.56
CA TRP A 392 -27.33 -12.93 10.62
C TRP A 392 -26.84 -12.43 11.98
N ASP A 393 -27.74 -12.18 12.94
CA ASP A 393 -27.43 -11.66 14.26
C ASP A 393 -27.17 -12.78 15.25
N ALA A 394 -27.93 -13.89 15.14
CA ALA A 394 -27.77 -15.08 15.96
C ALA A 394 -26.35 -15.69 15.94
N PRO A 395 -25.64 -15.81 14.80
CA PRO A 395 -24.32 -16.41 14.75
C PRO A 395 -23.16 -15.43 15.01
N ARG A 396 -23.41 -14.19 15.43
CA ARG A 396 -22.31 -13.22 15.63
C ARG A 396 -21.29 -13.71 16.65
N THR A 397 -20.03 -13.36 16.42
CA THR A 397 -18.94 -13.65 17.37
C THR A 397 -19.16 -12.90 18.68
N ARG A 398 -18.41 -13.26 19.73
CA ARG A 398 -18.49 -12.60 21.04
C ARG A 398 -18.17 -11.10 20.96
N GLU A 399 -17.30 -10.69 20.04
CA GLU A 399 -16.96 -9.29 19.76
C GLU A 399 -18.05 -8.55 18.97
N GLY A 400 -19.07 -9.27 18.50
CA GLY A 400 -20.19 -8.73 17.72
C GLY A 400 -19.97 -8.73 16.21
N TYR A 401 -18.97 -9.47 15.70
CA TYR A 401 -18.70 -9.52 14.26
C TYR A 401 -19.66 -10.45 13.54
N TYR A 402 -20.05 -10.06 12.33
CA TYR A 402 -20.85 -10.86 11.42
C TYR A 402 -19.95 -11.84 10.67
N HIS A 403 -20.46 -13.05 10.38
CA HIS A 403 -19.78 -13.96 9.46
C HIS A 403 -19.88 -13.47 8.02
N TYR A 404 -18.83 -13.67 7.24
CA TYR A 404 -18.69 -13.15 5.89
C TYR A 404 -18.14 -14.22 4.94
N THR A 405 -18.76 -14.35 3.77
CA THR A 405 -18.29 -15.18 2.67
C THR A 405 -17.31 -14.37 1.84
N GLY A 406 -16.03 -14.43 2.21
CA GLY A 406 -14.96 -13.91 1.37
C GLY A 406 -14.86 -14.66 0.03
N GLY A 407 -14.02 -14.16 -0.86
CA GLY A 407 -13.76 -14.76 -2.17
C GLY A 407 -13.49 -13.70 -3.23
N VAL A 408 -13.14 -14.14 -4.44
CA VAL A 408 -12.79 -13.20 -5.53
C VAL A 408 -13.97 -12.29 -5.91
N GLU A 409 -15.21 -12.79 -5.88
CA GLU A 409 -16.40 -11.98 -6.20
C GLU A 409 -16.64 -10.85 -5.18
N ALA A 410 -16.53 -11.17 -3.88
CA ALA A 410 -16.57 -10.17 -2.81
C ALA A 410 -15.48 -9.10 -3.00
N ALA A 411 -14.27 -9.54 -3.37
CA ALA A 411 -13.16 -8.64 -3.63
C ALA A 411 -13.37 -7.77 -4.87
N ILE A 412 -13.90 -8.32 -5.97
CA ILE A 412 -14.25 -7.54 -7.16
C ILE A 412 -15.25 -6.46 -6.81
N LYS A 413 -16.35 -6.79 -6.11
CA LYS A 413 -17.40 -5.83 -5.78
C LYS A 413 -16.88 -4.69 -4.89
N ARG A 414 -16.15 -5.02 -3.83
CA ARG A 414 -15.50 -4.03 -2.96
C ARG A 414 -14.52 -3.15 -3.73
N THR A 415 -13.68 -3.76 -4.55
CA THR A 415 -12.65 -3.03 -5.30
C THR A 415 -13.26 -2.10 -6.36
N LYS A 416 -14.35 -2.50 -7.03
CA LYS A 416 -15.11 -1.59 -7.90
C LYS A 416 -15.62 -0.37 -7.14
N ALA A 417 -16.12 -0.55 -5.92
CA ALA A 417 -16.54 0.56 -5.06
C ALA A 417 -15.38 1.48 -4.62
N PHE A 418 -14.17 0.91 -4.44
CA PHE A 418 -12.96 1.66 -4.07
C PHE A 418 -12.32 2.41 -5.24
N ALA A 419 -12.46 1.89 -6.46
CA ALA A 419 -11.77 2.36 -7.65
C ALA A 419 -11.85 3.89 -7.90
N PRO A 420 -12.99 4.58 -7.70
CA PRO A 420 -13.05 6.03 -7.89
C PRO A 420 -12.18 6.84 -6.92
N TYR A 421 -11.79 6.27 -5.78
CA TYR A 421 -11.13 6.98 -4.67
C TYR A 421 -9.64 6.62 -4.50
N ALA A 422 -9.13 5.65 -5.28
CA ALA A 422 -7.74 5.21 -5.25
C ALA A 422 -7.08 5.32 -6.62
N ASP A 423 -5.76 5.52 -6.65
CA ASP A 423 -4.96 5.55 -7.87
C ASP A 423 -4.68 4.12 -8.38
N LEU A 424 -4.37 3.18 -7.48
CA LEU A 424 -4.21 1.76 -7.77
C LEU A 424 -5.06 0.89 -6.85
N LEU A 425 -5.27 -0.36 -7.27
CA LEU A 425 -6.09 -1.34 -6.57
C LEU A 425 -5.27 -2.60 -6.28
N TRP A 426 -5.36 -3.13 -5.08
CA TRP A 426 -4.59 -4.29 -4.63
C TRP A 426 -5.53 -5.38 -4.10
N LEU A 427 -5.49 -6.56 -4.73
CA LEU A 427 -6.05 -7.79 -4.20
C LEU A 427 -4.98 -8.54 -3.39
N GLU A 428 -5.21 -8.77 -2.11
CA GLU A 428 -4.41 -9.77 -1.38
C GLU A 428 -4.90 -11.18 -1.72
N THR A 429 -4.00 -12.06 -2.16
CA THR A 429 -4.31 -13.43 -2.58
C THR A 429 -3.72 -14.46 -1.62
N LYS A 430 -4.36 -15.63 -1.49
CA LYS A 430 -3.80 -16.77 -0.75
C LYS A 430 -2.71 -17.52 -1.53
N GLU A 431 -2.78 -17.47 -2.85
CA GLU A 431 -1.91 -18.23 -3.75
C GLU A 431 -1.43 -17.36 -4.92
N PRO A 432 -0.26 -17.70 -5.50
CA PRO A 432 0.27 -17.03 -6.68
C PRO A 432 -0.46 -17.48 -7.96
N ASP A 433 -1.66 -16.96 -8.24
CA ASP A 433 -2.47 -17.35 -9.41
C ASP A 433 -2.68 -16.21 -10.42
N VAL A 434 -2.07 -16.33 -11.60
CA VAL A 434 -2.20 -15.36 -12.70
C VAL A 434 -3.60 -15.39 -13.33
N ALA A 435 -4.27 -16.55 -13.38
CA ALA A 435 -5.61 -16.66 -13.94
C ALA A 435 -6.65 -15.97 -13.04
N GLN A 436 -6.54 -16.15 -11.72
CA GLN A 436 -7.33 -15.39 -10.75
C GLN A 436 -7.07 -13.89 -10.87
N ALA A 437 -5.81 -13.48 -10.97
CA ALA A 437 -5.42 -12.07 -11.14
C ALA A 437 -6.00 -11.47 -12.43
N ARG A 438 -5.94 -12.19 -13.55
CA ARG A 438 -6.57 -11.82 -14.84
C ARG A 438 -8.07 -11.65 -14.68
N TYR A 439 -8.74 -12.61 -14.05
CA TYR A 439 -10.19 -12.55 -13.84
C TYR A 439 -10.59 -11.32 -13.01
N PHE A 440 -9.93 -11.10 -11.87
CA PHE A 440 -10.15 -9.96 -10.99
C PHE A 440 -9.95 -8.61 -11.71
N SER A 441 -8.80 -8.43 -12.35
CA SER A 441 -8.46 -7.17 -13.04
C SER A 441 -9.36 -6.93 -14.25
N GLY A 442 -9.70 -7.99 -15.00
CA GLY A 442 -10.62 -7.93 -16.14
C GLY A 442 -11.99 -7.42 -15.73
N LYS A 443 -12.58 -7.99 -14.67
CA LYS A 443 -13.91 -7.61 -14.15
C LYS A 443 -13.98 -6.17 -13.67
N ILE A 444 -12.93 -5.65 -13.06
CA ILE A 444 -12.88 -4.25 -12.63
C ILE A 444 -12.72 -3.32 -13.84
N ARG A 445 -11.92 -3.72 -14.83
CA ARG A 445 -11.66 -2.93 -16.04
C ARG A 445 -12.86 -2.82 -16.99
N GLU A 446 -13.87 -3.67 -16.85
CA GLU A 446 -15.18 -3.50 -17.54
C GLU A 446 -15.81 -2.14 -17.19
N GLU A 447 -15.67 -1.67 -15.95
CA GLU A 447 -16.20 -0.38 -15.48
C GLU A 447 -15.11 0.71 -15.33
N HIS A 448 -13.87 0.29 -15.09
CA HIS A 448 -12.74 1.17 -14.84
C HIS A 448 -11.52 0.81 -15.71
N PRO A 449 -11.59 1.00 -17.04
CA PRO A 449 -10.60 0.47 -17.99
C PRO A 449 -9.18 1.03 -17.81
N GLY A 450 -9.05 2.22 -17.20
CA GLY A 450 -7.77 2.88 -16.94
C GLY A 450 -7.11 2.55 -15.60
N LYS A 451 -7.69 1.66 -14.78
CA LYS A 451 -7.11 1.32 -13.47
C LYS A 451 -5.87 0.45 -13.56
N TRP A 452 -4.91 0.74 -12.70
CA TRP A 452 -3.72 -0.07 -12.48
C TRP A 452 -3.84 -0.84 -11.18
N PHE A 453 -3.16 -1.97 -11.14
CA PHE A 453 -3.23 -2.91 -10.04
C PHE A 453 -1.86 -3.12 -9.39
N VAL A 454 -1.91 -3.55 -8.13
CA VAL A 454 -0.74 -3.96 -7.36
C VAL A 454 -0.82 -5.45 -7.09
N TYR A 455 0.30 -6.16 -7.24
CA TYR A 455 0.43 -7.57 -6.87
C TYR A 455 1.51 -7.77 -5.82
N ASN A 456 1.16 -8.44 -4.72
CA ASN A 456 2.10 -8.86 -3.69
C ASN A 456 2.64 -10.25 -4.05
N LEU A 457 3.91 -10.30 -4.48
CA LEU A 457 4.68 -11.52 -4.70
C LEU A 457 5.09 -12.08 -3.34
N SER A 458 4.11 -12.59 -2.61
CA SER A 458 4.23 -12.88 -1.19
C SER A 458 5.34 -13.92 -0.92
N PRO A 459 6.27 -13.64 0.01
CA PRO A 459 7.23 -14.63 0.48
C PRO A 459 6.58 -15.69 1.39
N SER A 460 5.31 -15.51 1.77
CA SER A 460 4.52 -16.53 2.47
C SER A 460 4.04 -17.65 1.53
N PHE A 461 4.08 -17.44 0.21
CA PHE A 461 3.82 -18.51 -0.74
C PHE A 461 4.99 -19.49 -0.76
N ASN A 462 4.68 -20.78 -0.86
CA ASN A 462 5.70 -21.78 -1.10
C ASN A 462 5.94 -21.93 -2.60
N TRP A 463 6.64 -20.96 -3.20
CA TRP A 463 6.86 -20.85 -4.65
C TRP A 463 7.35 -22.15 -5.29
N SER A 464 8.19 -22.95 -4.61
CA SER A 464 8.70 -24.22 -5.14
C SER A 464 7.69 -25.38 -5.08
N LYS A 465 6.64 -25.29 -4.24
CA LYS A 465 5.60 -26.31 -4.14
C LYS A 465 4.39 -26.07 -5.04
N HIS A 466 4.27 -24.88 -5.66
CA HIS A 466 3.16 -24.56 -6.55
C HIS A 466 3.29 -25.16 -7.96
N GLY A 467 4.32 -25.98 -8.22
CA GLY A 467 4.49 -26.67 -9.49
C GLY A 467 4.95 -25.78 -10.65
N PHE A 468 5.43 -24.58 -10.36
CA PHE A 468 6.03 -23.70 -11.36
C PHE A 468 7.35 -24.26 -11.88
N SER A 469 7.54 -24.22 -13.19
CA SER A 469 8.86 -24.35 -13.79
C SER A 469 9.67 -23.06 -13.59
N ASP A 470 11.00 -23.13 -13.79
CA ASP A 470 11.86 -21.94 -13.78
C ASP A 470 11.42 -20.89 -14.80
N ALA A 471 10.87 -21.33 -15.95
CA ALA A 471 10.33 -20.44 -16.96
C ALA A 471 9.06 -19.73 -16.47
N ASP A 472 8.17 -20.44 -15.77
CA ASP A 472 6.97 -19.84 -15.18
C ASP A 472 7.35 -18.80 -14.12
N LEU A 473 8.26 -19.13 -13.20
CA LEU A 473 8.75 -18.21 -12.17
C LEU A 473 9.37 -16.95 -12.78
N LYS A 474 10.16 -17.11 -13.84
CA LYS A 474 10.77 -15.99 -14.56
C LYS A 474 9.73 -15.11 -15.27
N ASN A 475 8.68 -15.72 -15.83
CA ASN A 475 7.66 -15.02 -16.61
C ASN A 475 6.54 -14.42 -15.75
N PHE A 476 6.34 -14.92 -14.54
CA PHE A 476 5.22 -14.57 -13.65
C PHE A 476 4.97 -13.06 -13.56
N VAL A 477 6.02 -12.28 -13.31
CA VAL A 477 5.91 -10.82 -13.17
C VAL A 477 5.53 -10.12 -14.49
N TRP A 478 6.01 -10.64 -15.62
CA TRP A 478 5.73 -10.10 -16.95
C TRP A 478 4.32 -10.47 -17.42
N ASP A 479 3.84 -11.65 -17.05
CA ASP A 479 2.47 -12.08 -17.37
C ASP A 479 1.43 -11.30 -16.58
N LEU A 480 1.68 -11.05 -15.29
CA LEU A 480 0.85 -10.15 -14.47
C LEU A 480 0.81 -8.71 -15.02
N ALA A 481 1.92 -8.20 -15.54
CA ALA A 481 1.99 -6.85 -16.09
C ALA A 481 1.05 -6.65 -17.30
N LYS A 482 0.87 -7.68 -18.13
CA LYS A 482 -0.08 -7.67 -19.26
C LYS A 482 -1.53 -7.48 -18.78
N GLU A 483 -1.83 -7.92 -17.57
CA GLU A 483 -3.13 -7.76 -16.90
C GLU A 483 -3.25 -6.44 -16.11
N ARG A 484 -2.32 -5.49 -16.32
CA ARG A 484 -2.25 -4.17 -15.65
C ARG A 484 -1.89 -4.25 -14.16
N PHE A 485 -1.30 -5.34 -13.67
CA PHE A 485 -0.58 -5.35 -12.39
C PHE A 485 0.78 -4.68 -12.58
N VAL A 486 0.74 -3.36 -12.68
CA VAL A 486 1.89 -2.52 -13.05
C VAL A 486 2.86 -2.37 -11.88
N LEU A 487 2.36 -2.34 -10.64
CA LEU A 487 3.22 -2.32 -9.46
C LEU A 487 3.26 -3.73 -8.85
N GLN A 488 4.45 -4.29 -8.66
CA GLN A 488 4.62 -5.61 -8.05
C GLN A 488 5.70 -5.56 -6.98
N LEU A 489 5.52 -6.28 -5.88
CA LEU A 489 6.47 -6.20 -4.78
C LEU A 489 6.61 -7.52 -4.04
N ILE A 490 7.82 -7.84 -3.58
CA ILE A 490 8.06 -8.88 -2.58
C ILE A 490 8.14 -8.19 -1.21
N SER A 491 7.10 -8.34 -0.40
CA SER A 491 6.91 -7.56 0.83
C SER A 491 8.04 -7.70 1.86
N LEU A 492 8.59 -8.91 2.05
CA LEU A 492 9.58 -9.22 3.11
C LEU A 492 10.96 -9.63 2.59
N ALA A 493 11.28 -9.34 1.33
CA ALA A 493 12.56 -9.73 0.72
C ALA A 493 13.78 -9.28 1.53
N GLY A 494 13.82 -8.01 1.98
CA GLY A 494 14.92 -7.48 2.77
C GLY A 494 15.13 -8.16 4.13
N LEU A 495 14.05 -8.64 4.76
CA LEU A 495 14.14 -9.42 6.00
C LEU A 495 14.78 -10.79 5.72
N HIS A 496 14.25 -11.52 4.74
CA HIS A 496 14.71 -12.87 4.43
C HIS A 496 16.14 -12.88 3.88
N SER A 497 16.50 -11.93 3.01
CA SER A 497 17.86 -11.84 2.45
C SER A 497 18.91 -11.55 3.53
N GLY A 498 18.58 -10.66 4.48
CA GLY A 498 19.43 -10.39 5.63
C GLY A 498 19.58 -11.62 6.53
N ALA A 499 18.46 -12.27 6.87
CA ALA A 499 18.44 -13.45 7.73
C ALA A 499 19.29 -14.60 7.18
N VAL A 500 19.15 -14.94 5.89
CA VAL A 500 19.93 -16.00 5.24
C VAL A 500 21.43 -15.69 5.31
N THR A 501 21.83 -14.51 4.86
CA THR A 501 23.25 -14.11 4.81
C THR A 501 23.88 -14.10 6.22
N THR A 502 23.16 -13.59 7.22
CA THR A 502 23.64 -13.56 8.60
C THR A 502 23.72 -14.95 9.22
N ALA A 503 22.75 -15.83 8.96
CA ALA A 503 22.77 -17.20 9.48
C ALA A 503 23.94 -18.01 8.93
N GLU A 504 24.17 -17.95 7.62
CA GLU A 504 25.30 -18.63 6.95
C GLU A 504 26.65 -18.11 7.46
N LEU A 505 26.83 -16.79 7.49
CA LEU A 505 28.08 -16.18 7.96
C LEU A 505 28.33 -16.49 9.44
N SER A 506 27.32 -16.37 10.30
CA SER A 506 27.47 -16.62 11.74
C SER A 506 27.85 -18.08 12.03
N ALA A 507 27.28 -19.03 11.29
CA ALA A 507 27.62 -20.44 11.45
C ALA A 507 29.05 -20.72 10.97
N ALA A 508 29.43 -20.23 9.79
CA ALA A 508 30.77 -20.44 9.24
C ALA A 508 31.85 -19.70 10.04
N PHE A 509 31.59 -18.49 10.55
CA PHE A 509 32.55 -17.71 11.32
C PHE A 509 32.92 -18.39 12.65
N LYS A 510 31.99 -19.13 13.26
CA LYS A 510 32.25 -19.91 14.47
C LYS A 510 33.33 -20.97 14.26
N GLU A 511 33.35 -21.62 13.10
CA GLU A 511 34.27 -22.73 12.79
C GLU A 511 35.53 -22.23 12.07
N ASP A 512 35.38 -21.40 11.03
CA ASP A 512 36.46 -21.00 10.12
C ASP A 512 37.03 -19.60 10.40
N GLY A 513 36.48 -18.87 11.37
CA GLY A 513 36.90 -17.50 11.73
C GLY A 513 36.90 -16.56 10.52
N MET A 514 37.99 -15.80 10.36
CA MET A 514 38.12 -14.80 9.29
C MET A 514 38.04 -15.39 7.87
N LEU A 515 38.33 -16.67 7.68
CA LEU A 515 38.20 -17.31 6.37
C LEU A 515 36.74 -17.28 5.89
N ALA A 516 35.77 -17.47 6.78
CA ALA A 516 34.34 -17.36 6.47
C ALA A 516 33.99 -15.95 5.98
N TYR A 517 34.44 -14.91 6.69
CA TYR A 517 34.18 -13.52 6.29
C TYR A 517 34.80 -13.19 4.92
N VAL A 518 36.05 -13.60 4.69
CA VAL A 518 36.73 -13.37 3.41
C VAL A 518 36.01 -14.09 2.26
N ASN A 519 35.60 -15.35 2.46
CA ASN A 519 34.97 -16.16 1.41
C ASN A 519 33.53 -15.75 1.12
N LEU A 520 32.70 -15.61 2.15
CA LEU A 520 31.26 -15.39 2.00
C LEU A 520 30.93 -13.92 1.74
N ILE A 521 31.72 -12.97 2.29
CA ILE A 521 31.44 -11.54 2.21
C ILE A 521 32.45 -10.84 1.30
N GLN A 522 33.69 -10.65 1.75
CA GLN A 522 34.62 -9.71 1.11
C GLN A 522 34.96 -10.07 -0.35
N ARG A 523 35.23 -11.35 -0.65
CA ARG A 523 35.46 -11.82 -2.02
C ARG A 523 34.20 -11.66 -2.87
N LYS A 524 33.04 -11.95 -2.31
CA LYS A 524 31.75 -11.83 -3.02
C LYS A 524 31.44 -10.38 -3.35
N GLU A 525 31.62 -9.46 -2.40
CA GLU A 525 31.46 -8.02 -2.61
C GLU A 525 32.34 -7.52 -3.76
N LYS A 526 33.60 -7.97 -3.81
CA LYS A 526 34.52 -7.64 -4.90
C LYS A 526 34.08 -8.23 -6.24
N GLU A 527 33.61 -9.48 -6.25
CA GLU A 527 33.12 -10.18 -7.44
C GLU A 527 31.91 -9.47 -8.06
N ILE A 528 30.93 -9.05 -7.24
CA ILE A 528 29.68 -8.43 -7.72
C ILE A 528 29.78 -6.91 -7.84
N GLY A 529 30.89 -6.30 -7.42
CA GLY A 529 31.07 -4.85 -7.41
C GLY A 529 30.18 -4.11 -6.41
N CYS A 530 29.97 -4.70 -5.23
CA CYS A 530 29.25 -4.05 -4.12
C CYS A 530 30.04 -2.81 -3.66
N ASP A 531 29.40 -1.63 -3.66
CA ASP A 531 30.08 -0.37 -3.32
C ASP A 531 30.34 -0.20 -1.81
N VAL A 532 29.66 -0.99 -0.98
CA VAL A 532 29.87 -1.04 0.48
C VAL A 532 31.25 -1.59 0.84
N LEU A 533 31.91 -2.34 -0.07
CA LEU A 533 33.29 -2.82 0.12
C LEU A 533 34.24 -1.66 0.52
N THR A 534 34.08 -0.50 -0.14
CA THR A 534 34.72 0.77 0.24
C THR A 534 33.77 1.56 1.14
N HIS A 535 33.62 1.12 2.39
CA HIS A 535 32.58 1.61 3.30
C HIS A 535 32.75 3.07 3.75
N GLN A 536 33.96 3.63 3.80
CA GLN A 536 34.17 5.06 4.09
C GLN A 536 33.77 5.93 2.89
N LYS A 537 34.14 5.50 1.67
CA LYS A 537 33.64 6.14 0.46
C LYS A 537 32.12 5.99 0.36
N TRP A 538 31.56 4.82 0.70
CA TRP A 538 30.13 4.57 0.68
C TRP A 538 29.37 5.42 1.71
N SER A 539 29.90 5.58 2.92
CA SER A 539 29.27 6.37 3.99
C SER A 539 29.31 7.89 3.71
N GLY A 540 30.24 8.33 2.84
CA GLY A 540 30.35 9.72 2.39
C GLY A 540 31.50 10.50 3.03
N ALA A 541 32.54 9.83 3.54
CA ALA A 541 33.73 10.48 4.09
C ALA A 541 34.32 11.52 3.13
N ASN A 542 34.53 11.15 1.86
CA ASN A 542 35.06 12.07 0.83
C ASN A 542 34.18 13.31 0.59
N TYR A 543 32.85 13.17 0.70
CA TYR A 543 31.92 14.28 0.51
C TYR A 543 32.02 15.27 1.67
N ILE A 544 32.09 14.78 2.91
CA ILE A 544 32.27 15.63 4.09
C ILE A 544 33.67 16.27 4.11
N ASP A 545 34.73 15.54 3.75
CA ASP A 545 36.09 16.09 3.69
C ASP A 545 36.17 17.28 2.74
N LYS A 546 35.52 17.22 1.57
CA LYS A 546 35.46 18.35 0.63
C LYS A 546 34.67 19.54 1.17
N ILE A 547 33.58 19.30 1.89
CA ILE A 547 32.83 20.36 2.57
C ILE A 547 33.73 21.04 3.61
N LEU A 548 34.38 20.25 4.47
CA LEU A 548 35.27 20.78 5.51
C LEU A 548 36.42 21.57 4.90
N SER A 549 37.04 21.07 3.84
CA SER A 549 38.08 21.78 3.09
C SER A 549 37.58 23.12 2.53
N THR A 550 36.37 23.15 1.98
CA THR A 550 35.73 24.38 1.46
C THR A 550 35.50 25.41 2.57
N VAL A 551 34.99 24.97 3.73
CA VAL A 551 34.67 25.87 4.86
C VAL A 551 35.93 26.32 5.60
N SER A 552 36.97 25.49 5.65
CA SER A 552 38.26 25.79 6.30
C SER A 552 39.30 26.43 5.37
N SER A 553 38.91 26.87 4.17
CA SER A 553 39.80 27.47 3.17
C SER A 553 41.04 26.62 2.85
N GLY A 554 40.91 25.29 2.91
CA GLY A 554 42.00 24.34 2.65
C GLY A 554 43.02 24.14 3.77
N SER A 555 42.75 24.58 5.01
CA SER A 555 43.62 24.26 6.16
C SER A 555 43.64 22.75 6.44
N SER A 556 44.83 22.15 6.43
CA SER A 556 45.06 20.69 6.31
C SER A 556 44.83 19.86 7.58
N SER A 557 44.30 20.43 8.66
CA SER A 557 44.19 19.76 9.96
C SER A 557 42.97 18.84 10.12
N THR A 558 42.11 18.70 9.10
CA THR A 558 40.77 18.07 9.21
C THR A 558 40.48 16.93 8.24
N SER A 559 41.44 16.47 7.43
CA SER A 559 41.22 15.40 6.44
C SER A 559 40.98 14.03 7.12
N SER A 560 39.84 13.38 6.86
CA SER A 560 39.52 12.07 7.44
C SER A 560 40.02 10.88 6.60
N VAL A 561 40.27 11.09 5.30
CA VAL A 561 40.84 10.07 4.39
C VAL A 561 42.32 10.40 4.07
N GLY A 562 43.22 10.05 4.99
CA GLY A 562 44.68 10.21 4.83
C GLY A 562 45.37 9.03 4.12
N LYS A 563 46.69 9.13 3.89
CA LYS A 563 47.53 8.07 3.28
C LYS A 563 47.47 6.70 3.99
N ASP A 564 47.10 6.70 5.27
CA ASP A 564 47.01 5.50 6.11
C ASP A 564 45.61 4.84 6.05
N SER A 565 44.71 5.28 5.16
CA SER A 565 43.39 4.69 5.00
C SER A 565 43.49 3.23 4.53
N THR A 566 42.83 2.32 5.26
CA THR A 566 42.80 0.89 4.93
C THR A 566 42.04 0.61 3.63
N GLU A 567 41.23 1.56 3.13
CA GLU A 567 40.54 1.43 1.84
C GLU A 567 41.49 1.28 0.66
N HIS A 568 42.75 1.74 0.77
CA HIS A 568 43.75 1.60 -0.29
C HIS A 568 44.17 0.13 -0.55
N SER A 569 43.76 -0.81 0.29
CA SER A 569 44.10 -2.24 0.17
C SER A 569 43.09 -3.10 -0.61
N PHE A 570 41.95 -2.52 -1.03
CA PHE A 570 40.84 -3.27 -1.66
C PHE A 570 40.81 -3.23 -3.19
#